data_AF-A0A2K0TDA1-F1
#
_entry.id   AF-A0A2K0TDA1-F1
#
_cell.length_a   1.000
_cell.length_b   1.000
_cell.length_c   1.000
_cell.angle_alpha   90.00
_cell.angle_beta   90.00
_cell.angle_gamma   90.00
#
_symmetry.space_group_name_H-M   'P 1'
#
loop_
_entity.id
_entity.type
_entity.pdbx_description
1 polymer ?
#
loop_
_entity_poly.entity_id
_entity_poly.type
_entity_poly.pdbx_seq_one_letter_code
_entity_poly.pdbx_strand_id
1 'polypeptide(L)'
;MVTKIGLLLAGAALAAAGGVNRSLPLPPGTRTLKVLASLATDTAVTGTAAVYGINDNENANGGLGCRAYYGDGSANDGWPSISQWVSFNYIWQVNYNSIQNSCSQYGVPNLSDDEMNDLENGINDIANQYNIDHRFILAEILTESSGCVRVPTTGGPATGIWNPGLLQDFDGYYTCNCNTYNGVYNEYGETCGVVDPCPADTISNMIREGAVGTDNGVGLSFLINAAEAQGAQDAQVFYVASEWYNQGEYSPNVGGSLNANCYANKVAQWLTGCTNPVSC
;
A
#
# COMPACT_ATOMS: atom_id res chain seq x y z
N MET A 1 -1.96 77.67 31.43
CA MET A 1 -2.70 78.34 30.34
C MET A 1 -2.96 77.27 29.27
N VAL A 2 -4.22 76.85 29.02
CA VAL A 2 -5.18 77.43 28.04
C VAL A 2 -4.77 77.03 26.59
N THR A 3 -5.38 76.02 25.90
CA THR A 3 -6.70 75.97 25.17
C THR A 3 -6.61 76.60 23.75
N LYS A 4 -7.08 76.06 22.59
CA LYS A 4 -8.19 75.13 22.14
C LYS A 4 -7.69 74.21 20.98
N ILE A 5 -8.16 72.96 20.78
CA ILE A 5 -9.25 72.46 19.88
C ILE A 5 -9.17 72.79 18.38
N GLY A 6 -9.31 71.76 17.51
CA GLY A 6 -9.82 71.85 16.13
C GLY A 6 -9.11 70.94 15.10
N LEU A 7 -9.70 70.29 14.09
CA LEU A 7 -10.88 69.43 13.83
C LEU A 7 -10.87 69.13 12.30
N LEU A 8 -11.34 67.95 11.85
CA LEU A 8 -11.66 67.54 10.44
C LEU A 8 -10.53 67.26 9.39
N LEU A 9 -10.29 65.96 9.19
CA LEU A 9 -10.63 65.13 8.00
C LEU A 9 -10.15 65.44 6.54
N ALA A 10 -9.76 64.32 5.90
CA ALA A 10 -9.79 63.96 4.46
C ALA A 10 -8.61 64.37 3.56
N GLY A 11 -8.00 63.35 2.94
CA GLY A 11 -6.96 63.47 1.90
C GLY A 11 -6.28 62.11 1.65
N ALA A 12 -6.76 61.36 0.65
CA ALA A 12 -6.27 60.01 0.36
C ALA A 12 -5.01 60.03 -0.54
N ALA A 13 -4.07 59.13 -0.26
CA ALA A 13 -3.07 58.67 -1.23
C ALA A 13 -2.69 57.22 -0.92
N LEU A 14 -3.03 56.30 -1.84
CA LEU A 14 -2.63 54.89 -1.78
C LEU A 14 -1.11 54.78 -2.00
N ALA A 15 -0.42 54.16 -1.06
CA ALA A 15 0.87 53.52 -1.32
C ALA A 15 0.64 52.02 -1.44
N ALA A 16 0.58 51.50 -2.67
CA ALA A 16 0.38 50.08 -2.93
C ALA A 16 1.67 49.30 -2.64
N ALA A 17 1.80 48.78 -1.41
CA ALA A 17 2.75 47.69 -1.15
C ALA A 17 2.20 46.42 -1.81
N GLY A 18 2.97 45.85 -2.74
CA GLY A 18 2.61 44.62 -3.46
C GLY A 18 2.69 43.39 -2.56
N GLY A 19 1.73 43.22 -1.66
CA GLY A 19 1.50 41.96 -0.97
C GLY A 19 0.91 40.95 -1.95
N VAL A 20 1.62 39.85 -2.19
CA VAL A 20 1.07 38.73 -2.95
C VAL A 20 -0.11 38.17 -2.18
N ASN A 21 -1.33 38.31 -2.72
CA ASN A 21 -2.50 37.63 -2.19
C ASN A 21 -2.27 36.13 -2.29
N ARG A 22 -1.79 35.51 -1.21
CA ARG A 22 -1.99 34.09 -0.97
C ARG A 22 -3.49 33.91 -0.77
N SER A 23 -4.19 33.60 -1.86
CA SER A 23 -5.53 33.03 -1.78
C SER A 23 -5.49 31.91 -0.76
N LEU A 24 -6.36 32.00 0.25
CA LEU A 24 -6.56 30.92 1.20
C LEU A 24 -6.83 29.63 0.41
N PRO A 25 -6.26 28.47 0.80
CA PRO A 25 -6.65 27.22 0.18
C PRO A 25 -8.16 27.07 0.28
N LEU A 26 -8.78 26.64 -0.82
CA LEU A 26 -10.19 26.27 -0.79
C LEU A 26 -10.37 25.22 0.33
N PRO A 27 -11.44 25.28 1.13
CA PRO A 27 -11.67 24.27 2.14
C PRO A 27 -11.69 22.89 1.45
N PRO A 28 -11.17 21.83 2.10
CA PRO A 28 -11.27 20.48 1.57
C PRO A 28 -12.70 20.23 1.16
N GLY A 29 -12.91 19.87 -0.12
CA GLY A 29 -14.24 19.60 -0.62
C GLY A 29 -14.83 18.49 0.23
N THR A 30 -15.96 18.76 0.89
CA THR A 30 -16.65 17.79 1.75
C THR A 30 -17.19 16.64 0.90
N ARG A 31 -16.29 15.69 0.57
CA ARG A 31 -16.67 14.33 0.21
C ARG A 31 -17.44 13.79 1.41
N THR A 32 -18.59 13.20 1.12
CA THR A 32 -19.39 12.51 2.13
C THR A 32 -18.51 11.44 2.73
N LEU A 33 -18.09 11.60 3.99
CA LEU A 33 -17.52 10.52 4.80
C LEU A 33 -18.44 9.32 4.62
N LYS A 34 -17.95 8.30 3.92
CA LYS A 34 -18.65 7.01 3.82
C LYS A 34 -18.46 6.39 5.20
N VAL A 35 -19.40 6.69 6.11
CA VAL A 35 -19.42 6.12 7.47
C VAL A 35 -19.76 4.64 7.35
N LEU A 36 -18.75 3.88 6.94
CA LEU A 36 -18.55 2.50 7.33
C LEU A 36 -18.38 2.50 8.86
N ALA A 37 -18.64 1.34 9.48
CA ALA A 37 -18.23 1.16 10.87
C ALA A 37 -16.72 1.47 10.98
N SER A 38 -16.28 2.02 12.12
CA SER A 38 -14.90 2.45 12.35
C SER A 38 -13.91 1.49 11.69
N LEU A 39 -13.24 1.95 10.63
CA LEU A 39 -12.29 1.14 9.88
C LEU A 39 -11.27 0.60 10.88
N ALA A 40 -11.13 -0.72 10.93
CA ALA A 40 -10.30 -1.40 11.91
C ALA A 40 -8.83 -1.35 11.45
N THR A 41 -8.30 -0.14 11.37
CA THR A 41 -6.88 0.13 11.15
C THR A 41 -6.06 -0.34 12.34
N ASP A 42 -4.74 -0.47 12.16
CA ASP A 42 -3.78 -0.89 13.20
C ASP A 42 -4.12 -2.24 13.88
N THR A 43 -4.98 -3.04 13.26
CA THR A 43 -5.41 -4.32 13.81
C THR A 43 -4.42 -5.41 13.42
N ALA A 44 -3.87 -6.11 14.41
CA ALA A 44 -3.01 -7.26 14.17
C ALA A 44 -3.82 -8.47 13.67
N VAL A 45 -3.17 -9.37 12.92
CA VAL A 45 -3.73 -10.69 12.58
C VAL A 45 -3.88 -11.52 13.85
N THR A 46 -4.97 -12.28 13.91
CA THR A 46 -5.35 -13.17 15.00
C THR A 46 -5.64 -14.59 14.47
N GLY A 47 -6.11 -15.48 15.33
CA GLY A 47 -6.54 -16.81 14.89
C GLY A 47 -5.39 -17.72 14.49
N THR A 48 -5.59 -18.52 13.43
CA THR A 48 -4.58 -19.47 12.92
C THR A 48 -3.70 -18.90 11.81
N ALA A 49 -4.11 -17.80 11.18
CA ALA A 49 -3.30 -17.06 10.22
C ALA A 49 -2.22 -16.16 10.86
N ALA A 50 -2.28 -15.93 12.18
CA ALA A 50 -1.33 -15.07 12.89
C ALA A 50 0.07 -15.70 13.04
N VAL A 51 1.09 -14.98 12.58
CA VAL A 51 2.51 -15.37 12.70
C VAL A 51 3.15 -14.64 13.88
N TYR A 52 3.44 -15.38 14.95
CA TYR A 52 4.08 -14.82 16.16
C TYR A 52 5.60 -14.95 16.11
N GLY A 53 6.24 -13.92 15.53
CA GLY A 53 7.68 -13.82 15.33
C GLY A 53 8.11 -14.38 13.98
N ILE A 54 8.78 -13.54 13.18
CA ILE A 54 9.26 -13.92 11.84
C ILE A 54 10.37 -14.98 11.87
N ASN A 55 10.47 -15.74 10.79
CA ASN A 55 11.59 -16.63 10.51
C ASN A 55 11.89 -16.64 9.01
N ASP A 56 12.90 -15.87 8.61
CA ASP A 56 13.27 -15.65 7.20
C ASP A 56 13.63 -16.94 6.43
N ASN A 57 13.86 -18.04 7.16
CA ASN A 57 14.25 -19.34 6.63
C ASN A 57 13.17 -20.44 6.84
N GLU A 58 11.95 -20.06 7.23
CA GLU A 58 10.81 -21.00 7.31
C GLU A 58 10.55 -21.65 5.95
N ASN A 59 10.29 -22.97 5.92
CA ASN A 59 9.96 -23.71 4.70
C ASN A 59 10.99 -23.53 3.56
N ALA A 60 12.29 -23.47 3.89
CA ALA A 60 13.38 -23.36 2.92
C ALA A 60 13.46 -24.49 1.86
N ASN A 61 12.68 -25.56 2.00
CA ASN A 61 12.53 -26.65 1.02
C ASN A 61 11.16 -26.65 0.29
N GLY A 62 10.36 -25.59 0.45
CA GLY A 62 9.09 -25.42 -0.25
C GLY A 62 9.26 -25.02 -1.71
N GLY A 63 8.17 -24.59 -2.33
CA GLY A 63 8.15 -24.08 -3.71
C GLY A 63 7.58 -25.05 -4.74
N LEU A 64 6.93 -24.46 -5.74
CA LEU A 64 6.23 -25.16 -6.83
C LEU A 64 6.53 -24.53 -8.20
N GLY A 65 7.24 -23.39 -8.23
CA GLY A 65 7.56 -22.64 -9.44
C GLY A 65 6.37 -21.89 -10.03
N CYS A 66 6.58 -21.27 -11.19
CA CYS A 66 5.56 -20.50 -11.89
C CYS A 66 4.49 -21.41 -12.51
N ARG A 67 3.26 -21.35 -12.00
CA ARG A 67 2.09 -22.06 -12.54
C ARG A 67 0.81 -21.29 -12.27
N ALA A 68 -0.10 -21.31 -13.24
CA ALA A 68 -1.43 -20.75 -13.07
C ALA A 68 -2.24 -21.57 -12.05
N TYR A 69 -3.09 -20.87 -11.30
CA TYR A 69 -4.04 -21.39 -10.32
C TYR A 69 -5.41 -20.85 -10.67
N TYR A 70 -6.44 -21.67 -10.46
CA TYR A 70 -7.83 -21.37 -10.82
C TYR A 70 -8.74 -21.84 -9.69
N GLY A 71 -9.90 -21.21 -9.53
CA GLY A 71 -10.87 -21.61 -8.49
C GLY A 71 -10.72 -20.78 -7.22
N ASP A 72 -10.98 -21.38 -6.07
CA ASP A 72 -11.34 -20.65 -4.83
C ASP A 72 -10.20 -20.31 -3.86
N GLY A 73 -8.94 -20.60 -4.23
CA GLY A 73 -7.79 -20.44 -3.32
C GLY A 73 -7.54 -21.64 -2.41
N SER A 74 -8.40 -22.65 -2.37
CA SER A 74 -8.22 -23.81 -1.51
C SER A 74 -7.26 -24.84 -2.13
N ALA A 75 -6.63 -25.65 -1.26
CA ALA A 75 -5.84 -26.80 -1.69
C ALA A 75 -6.65 -27.86 -2.46
N ASN A 76 -7.99 -27.87 -2.33
CA ASN A 76 -8.86 -28.76 -3.10
C ASN A 76 -8.90 -28.38 -4.59
N ASP A 77 -8.84 -27.07 -4.88
CA ASP A 77 -8.72 -26.52 -6.24
C ASP A 77 -7.24 -26.48 -6.72
N GLY A 78 -6.31 -27.07 -5.95
CA GLY A 78 -4.90 -27.23 -6.34
C GLY A 78 -3.99 -26.03 -6.04
N TRP A 79 -4.49 -25.04 -5.30
CA TRP A 79 -3.68 -23.92 -4.79
C TRP A 79 -2.66 -24.39 -3.75
N PRO A 80 -1.55 -23.64 -3.53
CA PRO A 80 -0.55 -24.02 -2.55
C PRO A 80 -1.08 -23.87 -1.12
N SER A 81 -0.80 -24.83 -0.24
CA SER A 81 -0.87 -24.63 1.21
C SER A 81 0.32 -23.83 1.75
N ILE A 82 0.24 -23.31 2.98
CA ILE A 82 1.33 -22.52 3.61
C ILE A 82 2.63 -23.37 3.69
N SER A 83 2.48 -24.67 3.94
CA SER A 83 3.60 -25.63 3.97
C SER A 83 4.32 -25.83 2.62
N GLN A 84 3.74 -25.35 1.51
CA GLN A 84 4.33 -25.37 0.18
C GLN A 84 4.95 -24.02 -0.22
N TRP A 85 4.78 -22.99 0.61
CA TRP A 85 5.46 -21.70 0.39
C TRP A 85 6.96 -21.84 0.60
N VAL A 86 7.74 -21.06 -0.13
CA VAL A 86 9.18 -20.90 0.11
C VAL A 86 9.44 -19.94 1.27
N SER A 87 10.68 -19.87 1.74
CA SER A 87 11.08 -18.91 2.78
C SER A 87 11.12 -17.47 2.28
N PHE A 88 10.97 -16.49 3.18
CA PHE A 88 11.12 -15.07 2.84
C PHE A 88 12.48 -14.79 2.19
N ASN A 89 13.58 -15.29 2.77
CA ASN A 89 14.91 -15.17 2.19
C ASN A 89 15.00 -15.71 0.76
N TYR A 90 14.27 -16.78 0.44
CA TYR A 90 14.22 -17.29 -0.93
C TYR A 90 13.54 -16.28 -1.85
N ILE A 91 12.32 -15.83 -1.53
CA ILE A 91 11.54 -14.87 -2.34
C ILE A 91 12.35 -13.58 -2.55
N TRP A 92 12.96 -13.06 -1.49
CA TRP A 92 13.79 -11.86 -1.52
C TRP A 92 15.03 -12.06 -2.41
N GLN A 93 15.82 -13.11 -2.19
CA GLN A 93 17.05 -13.33 -2.96
C GLN A 93 16.82 -13.60 -4.45
N VAL A 94 15.79 -14.39 -4.82
CA VAL A 94 15.53 -14.68 -6.24
C VAL A 94 14.96 -13.47 -7.00
N ASN A 95 14.37 -12.50 -6.29
CA ASN A 95 13.83 -11.27 -6.86
C ASN A 95 14.68 -10.02 -6.60
N TYR A 96 15.77 -10.10 -5.82
CA TYR A 96 16.57 -8.94 -5.36
C TYR A 96 16.94 -7.97 -6.49
N ASN A 97 17.51 -8.49 -7.58
CA ASN A 97 17.88 -7.67 -8.74
C ASN A 97 16.67 -7.06 -9.46
N SER A 98 15.53 -7.76 -9.46
CA SER A 98 14.27 -7.27 -10.05
C SER A 98 13.67 -6.15 -9.20
N ILE A 99 13.67 -6.31 -7.87
CA ILE A 99 13.22 -5.30 -6.90
C ILE A 99 14.11 -4.06 -7.00
N GLN A 100 15.43 -4.23 -6.95
CA GLN A 100 16.38 -3.12 -7.02
C GLN A 100 16.21 -2.30 -8.31
N ASN A 101 15.95 -2.98 -9.44
CA ASN A 101 15.79 -2.34 -10.74
C ASN A 101 14.33 -2.04 -11.13
N SER A 102 13.37 -2.26 -10.23
CA SER A 102 11.93 -2.21 -10.51
C SER A 102 11.44 -0.85 -10.98
N CYS A 103 11.99 0.24 -10.44
CA CYS A 103 11.54 1.60 -10.74
C CYS A 103 11.87 2.09 -12.16
N SER A 104 12.82 1.44 -12.83
CA SER A 104 13.16 1.73 -14.22
C SER A 104 11.97 1.62 -15.18
N GLN A 105 10.98 0.77 -14.86
CA GLN A 105 9.74 0.63 -15.65
C GLN A 105 8.89 1.92 -15.66
N TYR A 106 9.02 2.76 -14.63
CA TYR A 106 8.32 4.04 -14.50
C TYR A 106 9.19 5.23 -14.93
N GLY A 107 10.43 5.00 -15.37
CA GLY A 107 11.37 6.05 -15.79
C GLY A 107 11.93 6.91 -14.64
N VAL A 108 11.90 6.39 -13.40
CA VAL A 108 12.41 7.06 -12.19
C VAL A 108 13.63 6.29 -11.62
N PRO A 109 14.42 6.88 -10.71
CA PRO A 109 15.59 6.21 -10.13
C PRO A 109 15.27 4.86 -9.48
N ASN A 110 16.18 3.91 -9.66
CA ASN A 110 16.16 2.60 -9.03
C ASN A 110 16.54 2.68 -7.54
N LEU A 111 16.23 1.63 -6.77
CA LEU A 111 16.54 1.58 -5.35
C LEU A 111 18.05 1.55 -5.13
N SER A 112 18.54 2.37 -4.22
CA SER A 112 19.88 2.24 -3.63
C SER A 112 19.98 1.03 -2.68
N ASP A 113 21.19 0.62 -2.35
CA ASP A 113 21.42 -0.50 -1.40
C ASP A 113 20.82 -0.20 0.00
N ASP A 114 20.85 1.07 0.43
CA ASP A 114 20.22 1.52 1.67
C ASP A 114 18.68 1.37 1.61
N GLU A 115 18.05 1.77 0.50
CA GLU A 115 16.60 1.61 0.31
C GLU A 115 16.16 0.14 0.17
N MET A 116 17.01 -0.73 -0.37
CA MET A 116 16.79 -2.17 -0.37
C MET A 116 16.76 -2.71 1.06
N ASN A 117 17.71 -2.29 1.90
CA ASN A 117 17.74 -2.63 3.32
C ASN A 117 16.55 -2.06 4.09
N ASP A 118 16.16 -0.81 3.83
CA ASP A 118 15.02 -0.17 4.50
C ASP A 118 13.68 -0.82 4.11
N LEU A 119 13.55 -1.29 2.86
CA LEU A 119 12.42 -2.10 2.41
C LEU A 119 12.37 -3.47 3.11
N GLU A 120 13.50 -4.18 3.18
CA GLU A 120 13.58 -5.50 3.87
C GLU A 120 13.23 -5.38 5.36
N ASN A 121 13.82 -4.39 6.05
CA ASN A 121 13.55 -4.13 7.46
C ASN A 121 12.10 -3.67 7.68
N GLY A 122 11.57 -2.76 6.85
CA GLY A 122 10.19 -2.30 6.94
C GLY A 122 9.16 -3.43 6.80
N ILE A 123 9.39 -4.38 5.89
CA ILE A 123 8.53 -5.57 5.76
C ILE A 123 8.57 -6.41 7.04
N ASN A 124 9.77 -6.67 7.56
CA ASN A 124 9.98 -7.51 8.75
C ASN A 124 9.44 -6.87 10.04
N ASP A 125 9.60 -5.55 10.21
CA ASP A 125 9.11 -4.83 11.39
C ASP A 125 7.58 -4.77 11.42
N ILE A 126 6.94 -4.42 10.29
CA ILE A 126 5.47 -4.37 10.18
C ILE A 126 4.86 -5.78 10.30
N ALA A 127 5.50 -6.80 9.71
CA ALA A 127 5.09 -8.19 9.88
C ALA A 127 5.09 -8.62 11.37
N ASN A 128 6.19 -8.37 12.09
CA ASN A 128 6.28 -8.67 13.53
C ASN A 128 5.29 -7.86 14.37
N GLN A 129 5.11 -6.58 14.07
CA GLN A 129 4.26 -5.69 14.87
C GLN A 129 2.78 -6.09 14.81
N TYR A 130 2.32 -6.61 13.67
CA TYR A 130 0.92 -6.91 13.40
C TYR A 130 0.63 -8.40 13.13
N ASN A 131 1.56 -9.29 13.46
CA ASN A 131 1.48 -10.76 13.29
C ASN A 131 1.19 -11.24 11.85
N ILE A 132 1.57 -10.45 10.83
CA ILE A 132 1.36 -10.80 9.42
C ILE A 132 2.53 -11.66 8.95
N ASP A 133 2.29 -12.63 8.07
CA ASP A 133 3.36 -13.36 7.40
C ASP A 133 4.16 -12.41 6.48
N HIS A 134 5.44 -12.20 6.77
CA HIS A 134 6.32 -11.33 5.96
C HIS A 134 6.48 -11.79 4.49
N ARG A 135 6.31 -13.09 4.20
CA ARG A 135 6.30 -13.62 2.82
C ARG A 135 5.11 -13.07 2.05
N PHE A 136 3.97 -12.94 2.73
CA PHE A 136 2.74 -12.40 2.16
C PHE A 136 2.88 -10.91 1.84
N ILE A 137 3.38 -10.10 2.78
CA ILE A 137 3.65 -8.67 2.53
C ILE A 137 4.58 -8.48 1.32
N LEU A 138 5.68 -9.26 1.22
CA LEU A 138 6.58 -9.20 0.07
C LEU A 138 5.90 -9.63 -1.23
N ALA A 139 5.05 -10.67 -1.21
CA ALA A 139 4.31 -11.13 -2.39
C ALA A 139 3.26 -10.11 -2.88
N GLU A 140 2.63 -9.37 -1.97
CA GLU A 140 1.73 -8.26 -2.29
C GLU A 140 2.51 -7.08 -2.90
N ILE A 141 3.63 -6.65 -2.28
CA ILE A 141 4.52 -5.60 -2.82
C ILE A 141 5.04 -5.96 -4.23
N LEU A 142 5.41 -7.22 -4.45
CA LEU A 142 5.83 -7.71 -5.77
C LEU A 142 4.69 -7.69 -6.81
N THR A 143 3.44 -7.81 -6.36
CA THR A 143 2.25 -7.79 -7.23
C THR A 143 1.81 -6.37 -7.57
N GLU A 144 1.83 -5.45 -6.60
CA GLU A 144 1.41 -4.05 -6.77
C GLU A 144 2.46 -3.16 -7.43
N SER A 145 3.72 -3.21 -6.96
CA SER A 145 4.77 -2.25 -7.32
C SER A 145 6.05 -2.88 -7.88
N SER A 146 6.11 -4.22 -7.96
CA SER A 146 7.37 -4.97 -8.18
C SER A 146 8.47 -4.62 -7.15
N GLY A 147 8.12 -4.04 -6.00
CA GLY A 147 9.08 -3.52 -5.02
C GLY A 147 9.61 -2.11 -5.28
N CYS A 148 9.03 -1.34 -6.20
CA CYS A 148 9.47 0.02 -6.46
C CYS A 148 8.97 1.00 -5.39
N VAL A 149 9.86 1.48 -4.51
CA VAL A 149 9.55 2.52 -3.50
C VAL A 149 9.11 3.86 -4.12
N ARG A 150 9.34 4.05 -5.43
CA ARG A 150 8.89 5.21 -6.24
C ARG A 150 7.82 4.81 -7.26
N VAL A 151 6.99 3.80 -6.96
CA VAL A 151 5.84 3.45 -7.80
C VAL A 151 4.89 4.66 -7.89
N PRO A 152 4.45 5.08 -9.09
CA PRO A 152 3.56 6.22 -9.21
C PRO A 152 2.22 5.97 -8.51
N THR A 153 1.79 6.89 -7.66
CA THR A 153 0.42 6.90 -7.13
C THR A 153 -0.60 6.77 -8.26
N THR A 154 -1.45 5.74 -8.21
CA THR A 154 -2.53 5.52 -9.18
C THR A 154 -3.84 6.17 -8.71
N GLY A 155 -4.86 6.17 -9.59
CA GLY A 155 -6.11 6.90 -9.36
C GLY A 155 -5.97 8.42 -9.63
N GLY A 156 -6.39 9.25 -8.67
CA GLY A 156 -6.33 10.71 -8.74
C GLY A 156 -7.69 11.40 -8.92
N PRO A 157 -7.74 12.70 -9.25
CA PRO A 157 -8.97 13.50 -9.20
C PRO A 157 -10.15 13.03 -10.08
N ALA A 158 -9.89 12.19 -11.09
CA ALA A 158 -10.92 11.62 -11.97
C ALA A 158 -11.71 10.48 -11.32
N THR A 159 -11.04 9.62 -10.54
CA THR A 159 -11.69 8.60 -9.69
C THR A 159 -12.12 9.21 -8.36
N GLY A 160 -11.31 10.16 -7.85
CA GLY A 160 -11.45 10.69 -6.51
C GLY A 160 -11.05 9.69 -5.43
N ILE A 161 -10.14 8.79 -5.80
CA ILE A 161 -9.47 7.77 -4.98
C ILE A 161 -7.99 7.84 -5.38
N TRP A 162 -7.06 7.82 -4.43
CA TRP A 162 -5.61 7.86 -4.62
C TRP A 162 -4.99 6.61 -4.02
N ASN A 163 -4.16 5.91 -4.80
CA ASN A 163 -3.51 4.69 -4.36
C ASN A 163 -1.98 4.89 -4.33
N PRO A 164 -1.39 5.37 -3.22
CA PRO A 164 0.04 5.62 -3.10
C PRO A 164 0.86 4.37 -2.72
N GLY A 165 2.19 4.55 -2.69
CA GLY A 165 3.07 3.63 -1.98
C GLY A 165 3.25 2.23 -2.58
N LEU A 166 4.13 1.46 -1.93
CA LEU A 166 4.57 0.11 -2.32
C LEU A 166 3.43 -0.90 -2.49
N LEU A 167 2.32 -0.71 -1.78
CA LEU A 167 1.15 -1.58 -1.75
C LEU A 167 -0.08 -0.95 -2.43
N GLN A 168 0.06 0.21 -3.10
CA GLN A 168 -1.05 0.90 -3.79
C GLN A 168 -2.31 1.03 -2.92
N ASP A 169 -2.11 1.34 -1.64
CA ASP A 169 -3.14 1.27 -0.59
C ASP A 169 -4.26 2.30 -0.78
N PHE A 170 -5.45 2.01 -0.25
CA PHE A 170 -6.63 2.81 -0.57
C PHE A 170 -6.66 4.14 0.19
N ASP A 171 -6.58 5.27 -0.53
CA ASP A 171 -6.65 6.64 0.02
C ASP A 171 -5.70 6.82 1.23
N GLY A 172 -4.40 6.60 0.97
CA GLY A 172 -3.30 6.77 1.93
C GLY A 172 -2.45 8.02 1.73
N TYR A 173 -1.45 8.17 2.60
CA TYR A 173 -0.60 9.37 2.67
C TYR A 173 0.80 9.17 2.06
N TYR A 174 1.46 8.05 2.32
CA TYR A 174 2.92 7.93 2.13
C TYR A 174 3.30 7.52 0.70
N THR A 175 4.04 8.39 0.02
CA THR A 175 4.56 8.14 -1.33
C THR A 175 5.87 8.88 -1.59
N CYS A 176 6.76 8.25 -2.37
CA CYS A 176 7.95 8.87 -2.97
C CYS A 176 7.79 9.11 -4.48
N ASN A 177 6.58 8.92 -5.03
CA ASN A 177 6.24 9.29 -6.40
C ASN A 177 4.72 9.50 -6.56
N CYS A 178 4.30 10.76 -6.67
CA CYS A 178 2.90 11.13 -6.91
C CYS A 178 2.79 12.01 -8.17
N ASN A 179 1.67 11.90 -8.88
CA ASN A 179 1.44 12.64 -10.11
C ASN A 179 0.82 14.02 -9.86
N THR A 180 1.29 15.06 -10.56
CA THR A 180 0.65 16.38 -10.56
C THR A 180 -0.63 16.40 -11.38
N TYR A 181 -1.75 16.80 -10.78
CA TYR A 181 -2.96 17.16 -11.52
C TYR A 181 -3.47 18.53 -11.09
N ASN A 182 -3.42 19.52 -11.99
CA ASN A 182 -3.83 20.92 -11.73
C ASN A 182 -3.17 21.57 -10.48
N GLY A 183 -1.99 21.10 -10.09
CA GLY A 183 -1.28 21.57 -8.90
C GLY A 183 -1.65 20.88 -7.59
N VAL A 184 -2.48 19.82 -7.64
CA VAL A 184 -2.79 18.89 -6.54
C VAL A 184 -2.21 17.52 -6.87
N TYR A 185 -1.63 16.84 -5.88
CA TYR A 185 -0.81 15.65 -6.12
C TYR A 185 -1.18 14.42 -5.26
N ASN A 186 -1.79 14.62 -4.09
CA ASN A 186 -2.40 13.58 -3.24
C ASN A 186 -3.86 13.95 -2.86
N GLU A 187 -4.55 13.09 -2.12
CA GLU A 187 -5.94 13.34 -1.67
C GLU A 187 -6.06 14.60 -0.78
N TYR A 188 -4.99 14.96 -0.06
CA TYR A 188 -4.91 16.08 0.88
C TYR A 188 -4.75 17.46 0.20
N GLY A 189 -4.60 17.50 -1.13
CA GLY A 189 -4.41 18.76 -1.86
C GLY A 189 -2.96 19.26 -1.88
N GLU A 190 -2.00 18.43 -1.46
CA GLU A 190 -0.61 18.82 -1.29
C GLU A 190 0.21 18.67 -2.58
N THR A 191 1.46 19.15 -2.53
CA THR A 191 2.41 19.07 -3.64
C THR A 191 3.58 18.15 -3.32
N CYS A 192 3.68 17.02 -4.01
CA CYS A 192 4.76 16.05 -3.89
C CYS A 192 5.36 15.75 -5.29
N GLY A 193 6.20 14.72 -5.43
CA GLY A 193 6.78 14.33 -6.72
C GLY A 193 7.67 13.10 -6.56
N VAL A 194 8.59 12.89 -7.51
CA VAL A 194 9.63 11.85 -7.34
C VAL A 194 10.61 12.30 -6.26
N VAL A 195 10.78 11.47 -5.23
CA VAL A 195 11.73 11.65 -4.13
C VAL A 195 12.87 10.64 -4.29
N ASP A 196 14.11 11.10 -4.16
CA ASP A 196 15.32 10.30 -4.38
C ASP A 196 16.48 10.83 -3.50
N PRO A 197 17.01 10.03 -2.54
CA PRO A 197 16.51 8.72 -2.10
C PRO A 197 15.14 8.80 -1.43
N CYS A 198 14.35 7.73 -1.46
CA CYS A 198 13.11 7.62 -0.70
C CYS A 198 13.45 7.41 0.80
N PRO A 199 12.90 8.21 1.75
CA PRO A 199 13.27 8.09 3.16
C PRO A 199 12.78 6.77 3.80
N ALA A 200 13.61 6.19 4.67
CA ALA A 200 13.30 4.97 5.44
C ALA A 200 11.92 5.01 6.12
N ASP A 201 11.61 6.11 6.83
CA ASP A 201 10.31 6.31 7.48
C ASP A 201 9.15 6.33 6.47
N THR A 202 9.37 6.83 5.25
CA THR A 202 8.36 6.82 4.19
C THR A 202 8.17 5.41 3.62
N ILE A 203 9.25 4.66 3.40
CA ILE A 203 9.20 3.24 2.97
C ILE A 203 8.44 2.40 4.01
N SER A 204 8.79 2.52 5.29
CA SER A 204 8.13 1.80 6.38
C SER A 204 6.63 2.13 6.48
N ASN A 205 6.26 3.41 6.36
CA ASN A 205 4.85 3.79 6.43
C ASN A 205 4.03 3.41 5.18
N MET A 206 4.61 3.37 3.96
CA MET A 206 3.93 2.77 2.79
C MET A 206 3.56 1.30 3.05
N ILE A 207 4.47 0.54 3.67
CA ILE A 207 4.24 -0.86 4.00
C ILE A 207 3.16 -0.95 5.07
N ARG A 208 3.21 -0.07 6.09
CA ARG A 208 2.20 0.00 7.14
C ARG A 208 0.80 0.31 6.60
N GLU A 209 0.64 1.33 5.75
CA GLU A 209 -0.67 1.74 5.23
C GLU A 209 -1.35 0.61 4.44
N GLY A 210 -0.65 -0.08 3.55
CA GLY A 210 -1.22 -1.26 2.89
C GLY A 210 -1.42 -2.46 3.82
N ALA A 211 -0.50 -2.71 4.76
CA ALA A 211 -0.57 -3.85 5.67
C ALA A 211 -1.70 -3.75 6.70
N VAL A 212 -1.97 -2.56 7.25
CA VAL A 212 -2.92 -2.36 8.36
C VAL A 212 -3.95 -1.25 8.15
N GLY A 213 -3.97 -0.62 6.97
CA GLY A 213 -5.00 0.32 6.54
C GLY A 213 -4.67 1.79 6.77
N THR A 214 -5.51 2.63 6.18
CA THR A 214 -5.49 4.08 6.21
C THR A 214 -6.75 4.60 6.91
N ASP A 215 -6.86 5.90 7.18
CA ASP A 215 -8.11 6.50 7.70
C ASP A 215 -9.33 6.30 6.76
N ASN A 216 -9.10 5.88 5.51
CA ASN A 216 -10.09 5.73 4.46
C ASN A 216 -10.31 4.28 3.98
N GLY A 217 -9.37 3.35 4.22
CA GLY A 217 -9.37 1.98 3.69
C GLY A 217 -8.81 0.93 4.66
N VAL A 218 -9.25 -0.32 4.51
CA VAL A 218 -8.76 -1.46 5.30
C VAL A 218 -7.46 -2.04 4.71
N GLY A 219 -6.54 -2.47 5.57
CA GLY A 219 -5.31 -3.14 5.15
C GLY A 219 -5.41 -4.67 5.12
N LEU A 220 -4.33 -5.30 4.64
CA LEU A 220 -4.18 -6.76 4.54
C LEU A 220 -4.52 -7.51 5.84
N SER A 221 -4.09 -7.02 7.00
CA SER A 221 -4.31 -7.68 8.30
C SER A 221 -5.80 -7.81 8.66
N PHE A 222 -6.60 -6.79 8.34
CA PHE A 222 -8.04 -6.82 8.50
C PHE A 222 -8.67 -7.84 7.55
N LEU A 223 -8.26 -7.85 6.29
CA LEU A 223 -8.79 -8.77 5.27
C LEU A 223 -8.47 -10.24 5.59
N ILE A 224 -7.27 -10.53 6.12
CA ILE A 224 -6.88 -11.85 6.62
C ILE A 224 -7.81 -12.30 7.76
N ASN A 225 -7.96 -11.47 8.79
CA ASN A 225 -8.88 -11.75 9.91
C ASN A 225 -10.33 -11.99 9.41
N ALA A 226 -10.78 -11.19 8.46
CA ALA A 226 -12.12 -11.25 7.91
C ALA A 226 -12.35 -12.49 7.02
N ALA A 227 -11.34 -12.93 6.25
CA ALA A 227 -11.40 -14.14 5.43
C ALA A 227 -11.45 -15.41 6.31
N GLU A 228 -10.62 -15.47 7.36
CA GLU A 228 -10.66 -16.57 8.34
C GLU A 228 -12.01 -16.60 9.08
N ALA A 229 -12.54 -15.45 9.50
CA ALA A 229 -13.87 -15.34 10.12
C ALA A 229 -15.03 -15.76 9.20
N GLN A 230 -14.84 -15.70 7.88
CA GLN A 230 -15.79 -16.22 6.88
C GLN A 230 -15.52 -17.69 6.48
N GLY A 231 -14.56 -18.35 7.12
CA GLY A 231 -14.33 -19.80 6.98
C GLY A 231 -13.28 -20.20 5.96
N ALA A 232 -12.49 -19.26 5.42
CA ALA A 232 -11.26 -19.59 4.70
C ALA A 232 -10.26 -20.25 5.67
N GLN A 233 -9.41 -21.15 5.17
CA GLN A 233 -8.49 -21.95 5.99
C GLN A 233 -7.11 -22.08 5.35
N ASP A 234 -6.07 -22.20 6.17
CA ASP A 234 -4.67 -22.30 5.73
C ASP A 234 -4.34 -21.17 4.73
N ALA A 235 -3.69 -21.45 3.61
CA ALA A 235 -3.29 -20.43 2.63
C ALA A 235 -4.47 -19.73 1.92
N GLN A 236 -5.66 -20.34 1.91
CA GLN A 236 -6.85 -19.72 1.30
C GLN A 236 -7.20 -18.38 1.96
N VAL A 237 -6.95 -18.24 3.27
CA VAL A 237 -7.16 -16.98 4.00
C VAL A 237 -6.42 -15.83 3.33
N PHE A 238 -5.16 -16.07 2.96
CA PHE A 238 -4.28 -15.09 2.35
C PHE A 238 -4.68 -14.79 0.90
N TYR A 239 -4.98 -15.81 0.09
CA TYR A 239 -5.40 -15.59 -1.31
C TYR A 239 -6.75 -14.87 -1.42
N VAL A 240 -7.70 -15.17 -0.52
CA VAL A 240 -8.96 -14.43 -0.44
C VAL A 240 -8.71 -12.99 -0.01
N ALA A 241 -7.83 -12.76 0.98
CA ALA A 241 -7.44 -11.40 1.39
C ALA A 241 -6.79 -10.60 0.25
N SER A 242 -5.90 -11.21 -0.54
CA SER A 242 -5.32 -10.61 -1.76
C SER A 242 -6.40 -10.21 -2.77
N GLU A 243 -7.34 -11.10 -3.06
CA GLU A 243 -8.40 -10.82 -4.02
C GLU A 243 -9.31 -9.68 -3.54
N TRP A 244 -9.63 -9.64 -2.23
CA TRP A 244 -10.37 -8.54 -1.60
C TRP A 244 -9.61 -7.22 -1.56
N TYR A 245 -8.28 -7.26 -1.44
CA TYR A 245 -7.45 -6.06 -1.49
C TYR A 245 -7.56 -5.40 -2.88
N ASN A 246 -7.47 -6.19 -3.95
CA ASN A 246 -7.52 -5.70 -5.33
C ASN A 246 -8.95 -5.48 -5.89
N GLN A 247 -9.98 -6.20 -5.43
CA GLN A 247 -11.37 -6.05 -5.91
C GLN A 247 -12.28 -5.24 -4.98
N GLY A 248 -11.85 -5.00 -3.75
CA GLY A 248 -12.67 -4.47 -2.66
C GLY A 248 -13.17 -5.56 -1.72
N GLU A 249 -13.30 -5.18 -0.45
CA GLU A 249 -13.71 -6.00 0.69
C GLU A 249 -14.92 -6.92 0.38
N TYR A 250 -14.79 -8.21 0.71
CA TYR A 250 -15.81 -9.26 0.53
C TYR A 250 -16.18 -9.65 -0.92
N SER A 251 -15.39 -9.27 -1.92
CA SER A 251 -15.63 -9.66 -3.32
C SER A 251 -14.46 -10.46 -3.89
N PRO A 252 -14.60 -11.76 -4.20
CA PRO A 252 -15.80 -12.60 -4.07
C PRO A 252 -16.00 -13.11 -2.63
N ASN A 253 -17.15 -13.70 -2.30
CA ASN A 253 -17.29 -14.46 -1.06
C ASN A 253 -16.23 -15.58 -0.97
N VAL A 254 -15.86 -16.01 0.24
CA VAL A 254 -15.07 -17.24 0.45
C VAL A 254 -15.70 -18.43 -0.29
N GLY A 255 -14.89 -19.22 -0.99
CA GLY A 255 -15.35 -20.28 -1.90
C GLY A 255 -15.73 -19.80 -3.31
N GLY A 256 -15.61 -18.50 -3.60
CA GLY A 256 -15.74 -17.91 -4.94
C GLY A 256 -14.41 -17.87 -5.70
N SER A 257 -14.49 -17.74 -7.03
CA SER A 257 -13.31 -17.80 -7.91
C SER A 257 -12.38 -16.60 -7.77
N LEU A 258 -11.10 -16.83 -7.49
CA LEU A 258 -10.05 -15.82 -7.31
C LEU A 258 -9.27 -15.55 -8.62
N ASN A 259 -10.01 -15.16 -9.67
CA ASN A 259 -9.47 -14.99 -11.02
C ASN A 259 -9.43 -13.51 -11.48
N ALA A 260 -9.80 -12.54 -10.65
CA ALA A 260 -9.91 -11.14 -11.05
C ALA A 260 -8.53 -10.52 -11.29
N ASN A 261 -8.23 -10.21 -12.55
CA ASN A 261 -6.91 -9.78 -13.03
C ASN A 261 -5.76 -10.76 -12.66
N CYS A 262 -6.13 -11.99 -12.28
CA CYS A 262 -5.24 -13.02 -11.71
C CYS A 262 -4.43 -12.52 -10.50
N TYR A 263 -5.00 -11.65 -9.67
CA TYR A 263 -4.29 -10.99 -8.59
C TYR A 263 -3.83 -11.99 -7.52
N ALA A 264 -4.76 -12.69 -6.85
CA ALA A 264 -4.41 -13.73 -5.89
C ALA A 264 -3.54 -14.85 -6.51
N ASN A 265 -3.74 -15.15 -7.80
CA ASN A 265 -2.94 -16.11 -8.55
C ASN A 265 -1.45 -15.69 -8.68
N LYS A 266 -1.14 -14.40 -8.81
CA LYS A 266 0.26 -13.90 -8.81
C LYS A 266 0.87 -14.01 -7.41
N VAL A 267 0.14 -13.61 -6.38
CA VAL A 267 0.55 -13.72 -4.97
C VAL A 267 0.91 -15.17 -4.63
N ALA A 268 0.05 -16.13 -4.97
CA ALA A 268 0.32 -17.57 -4.79
C ALA A 268 1.57 -18.07 -5.55
N GLN A 269 1.93 -17.47 -6.68
CA GLN A 269 3.13 -17.81 -7.45
C GLN A 269 4.40 -17.23 -6.80
N TRP A 270 4.38 -15.98 -6.34
CA TRP A 270 5.50 -15.40 -5.57
C TRP A 270 5.80 -16.24 -4.33
N LEU A 271 4.76 -16.57 -3.57
CA LEU A 271 4.84 -17.42 -2.36
C LEU A 271 5.36 -18.83 -2.64
N THR A 272 5.25 -19.33 -3.87
CA THR A 272 5.80 -20.64 -4.30
C THR A 272 7.12 -20.56 -5.08
N GLY A 273 7.81 -19.42 -4.99
CA GLY A 273 9.17 -19.24 -5.49
C GLY A 273 9.28 -18.92 -6.98
N CYS A 274 8.19 -18.47 -7.60
CA CYS A 274 8.22 -17.95 -8.97
C CYS A 274 8.93 -16.58 -9.04
N THR A 275 9.62 -16.30 -10.15
CA THR A 275 10.25 -15.00 -10.44
C THR A 275 9.58 -14.22 -11.59
N ASN A 276 8.60 -14.83 -12.26
CA ASN A 276 7.85 -14.24 -13.36
C ASN A 276 6.45 -14.91 -13.45
N PRO A 277 5.49 -14.50 -12.59
CA PRO A 277 4.17 -15.10 -12.54
C PRO A 277 3.47 -15.10 -13.89
N VAL A 278 2.90 -16.25 -14.26
CA VAL A 278 2.01 -16.36 -15.42
C VAL A 278 0.61 -15.90 -15.02
N SER A 279 -0.19 -15.44 -15.98
CA SER A 279 -1.61 -15.21 -15.71
C SER A 279 -2.36 -16.54 -15.56
N CYS A 280 -3.44 -16.50 -14.81
CA CYS A 280 -4.62 -17.31 -15.06
C CYS A 280 -5.29 -16.92 -16.41
#